data_AF-A0A5K1F6E0-F1
#
_entry.id   AF-A0A5K1F6E0-F1
#
_cell.length_a   1.000
_cell.length_b   1.000
_cell.length_c   1.000
_cell.angle_alpha   90.00
_cell.angle_beta   90.00
_cell.angle_gamma   90.00
#
_symmetry.space_group_name_H-M   'P 1'
#
loop_
_entity.id
_entity.type
_entity.pdbx_description
1 polymer ?
#
loop_
_entity_poly.entity_id
_entity_poly.type
_entity_poly.pdbx_seq_one_letter_code
_entity_poly.pdbx_strand_id
1 'polypeptide(L)' 'ISKISELSLSANQEREAMERKRLVWNVEGSHNAEAVVRGGPVDPIKLVVELGPMEIRTFILVFN' A
#
# COMPACT_ATOMS: atom_id res chain seq x y z
N ILE A 1 8.65 17.17 6.62
CA ILE A 1 8.59 16.28 5.44
C ILE A 1 8.07 17.13 4.29
N SER A 2 8.90 17.38 3.28
CA SER A 2 8.52 18.16 2.10
C SER A 2 7.88 17.29 1.02
N LYS A 3 8.18 15.99 1.02
CA LYS A 3 7.54 15.00 0.14
C LYS A 3 7.50 13.62 0.80
N ILE A 4 6.39 12.91 0.61
CA ILE A 4 6.22 11.50 0.97
C ILE A 4 5.85 10.72 -0.29
N SER A 5 6.45 9.54 -0.48
CA SER A 5 6.15 8.66 -1.62
C SER A 5 6.12 7.21 -1.16
N GLU A 6 5.01 6.53 -1.41
CA GLU A 6 4.82 5.12 -1.07
C GLU A 6 5.32 4.21 -2.20
N LEU A 7 6.07 3.17 -1.82
CA LEU A 7 6.76 2.28 -2.74
C LEU A 7 6.47 0.80 -2.44
N SER A 8 7.04 -0.07 -3.27
CA SER A 8 7.16 -1.50 -3.04
C SER A 8 7.98 -1.83 -1.80
N LEU A 9 7.85 -3.08 -1.33
CA LEU A 9 8.60 -3.60 -0.18
C LEU A 9 10.12 -3.38 -0.34
N SER A 10 10.63 -3.56 -1.56
CA SER A 10 12.05 -3.36 -1.93
C SER A 10 12.38 -1.93 -2.39
N ALA A 11 11.47 -0.96 -2.20
CA ALA A 11 11.65 0.45 -2.53
C ALA A 11 12.08 0.74 -3.99
N ASN A 12 11.71 -0.12 -4.94
CA ASN A 12 12.15 -0.03 -6.34
C ASN A 12 11.03 0.32 -7.33
N GLN A 13 9.78 0.35 -6.87
CA GLN A 13 8.59 0.58 -7.71
C GLN A 13 7.57 1.42 -6.94
N GLU A 14 6.86 2.31 -7.64
CA GLU A 14 5.76 3.08 -7.04
C GLU A 14 4.58 2.17 -6.70
N ARG A 15 4.05 2.32 -5.48
CA ARG A 15 2.91 1.52 -4.97
C ARG A 15 1.69 1.64 -5.89
N GLU A 16 1.35 2.86 -6.29
CA GLU A 16 0.20 3.14 -7.15
C GLU A 16 0.32 2.47 -8.53
N ALA A 17 1.53 2.46 -9.11
CA ALA A 17 1.79 1.80 -10.38
C ALA A 17 1.64 0.28 -10.28
N MET A 18 2.05 -0.33 -9.16
CA MET A 18 1.88 -1.77 -8.94
C MET A 18 0.42 -2.15 -8.75
N GLU A 19 -0.35 -1.41 -7.94
CA GLU A 19 -1.77 -1.70 -7.70
C GLU A 19 -2.58 -1.63 -9.01
N ARG A 20 -2.27 -0.68 -9.90
CA ARG A 20 -2.87 -0.61 -11.24
C ARG A 20 -2.53 -1.79 -12.16
N LYS A 21 -1.35 -2.38 -12.01
CA LYS A 21 -0.83 -3.46 -12.88
C LYS A 21 -1.06 -4.86 -12.29
N ARG A 22 -1.68 -4.94 -11.11
CA ARG A 22 -1.90 -6.20 -10.41
C ARG A 22 -2.86 -7.09 -11.21
N LEU A 23 -2.43 -8.34 -11.44
CA LEU A 23 -3.26 -9.34 -12.11
C LEU A 23 -4.41 -9.78 -11.22
N VAL A 24 -5.60 -9.88 -11.80
CA VAL A 24 -6.80 -10.43 -11.16
C VAL A 24 -6.90 -11.89 -11.54
N TRP A 25 -6.77 -12.77 -10.56
CA TRP A 25 -6.84 -14.22 -10.75
C TRP A 25 -8.18 -14.75 -10.26
N ASN A 26 -8.79 -15.65 -11.03
CA ASN A 26 -9.92 -16.42 -10.56
C ASN A 26 -9.40 -17.60 -9.73
N VAL A 27 -9.61 -17.55 -8.42
CA VAL A 27 -9.16 -18.57 -7.47
C VAL A 27 -10.38 -19.33 -6.94
N GLU A 28 -10.28 -20.66 -6.93
CA GLU A 28 -11.31 -21.54 -6.35
C GLU A 28 -11.52 -21.21 -4.86
N GLY A 29 -12.78 -21.11 -4.43
CA GLY A 29 -13.14 -20.76 -3.04
C GLY A 29 -13.10 -19.27 -2.69
N SER A 30 -12.86 -18.37 -3.66
CA SER A 30 -12.78 -16.91 -3.44
C SER A 30 -14.05 -16.25 -2.88
N HIS A 31 -15.21 -16.92 -2.94
CA HIS A 31 -16.49 -16.41 -2.42
C HIS A 31 -16.61 -16.44 -0.88
N ASN A 32 -15.73 -17.17 -0.18
CA ASN A 32 -15.76 -17.34 1.29
C ASN A 32 -14.55 -16.74 2.02
N ALA A 33 -13.70 -15.97 1.31
CA ALA A 33 -12.55 -15.33 1.94
C ALA A 33 -13.03 -14.14 2.79
N GLU A 34 -12.67 -14.12 4.07
CA GLU A 34 -12.86 -12.96 4.94
C GLU A 34 -12.30 -11.70 4.26
N ALA A 35 -13.02 -10.59 4.37
CA ALA A 35 -12.61 -9.33 3.76
C ALA A 35 -11.22 -8.95 4.31
N VAL A 36 -10.22 -8.93 3.42
CA VAL A 36 -8.85 -8.56 3.80
C VAL A 36 -8.86 -7.11 4.25
N VAL A 37 -8.67 -6.88 5.54
CA VAL A 37 -8.57 -5.55 6.13
C VAL A 37 -7.20 -4.97 5.79
N ARG A 38 -7.17 -3.89 5.04
CA ARG A 38 -5.96 -3.12 4.72
C ARG A 38 -6.07 -1.71 5.28
N GLY A 39 -4.92 -1.12 5.62
CA GLY A 39 -4.86 0.29 6.01
C GLY A 39 -5.29 1.22 4.88
N GLY A 40 -5.81 2.39 5.23
CA GLY A 40 -6.16 3.43 4.29
C GLY A 40 -4.96 4.08 3.57
N PRO A 41 -5.23 4.86 2.50
CA PRO A 41 -4.23 5.67 1.83
C PRO A 41 -3.59 6.68 2.80
N VAL A 42 -2.33 7.03 2.55
CA VAL A 42 -1.64 8.04 3.37
C VAL A 42 -2.18 9.44 3.04
N ASP A 43 -2.52 10.20 4.08
CA ASP A 43 -2.84 11.61 3.97
C ASP A 43 -1.54 12.43 3.85
N PRO A 44 -1.30 13.17 2.75
CA PRO A 44 -0.04 13.90 2.53
C PRO A 44 0.13 15.13 3.44
N ILE A 45 -0.92 15.59 4.10
CA ILE A 45 -0.90 16.75 5.02
C ILE A 45 -0.81 16.25 6.46
N LYS A 46 -1.68 15.31 6.84
CA LYS A 46 -1.70 14.78 8.22
C LYS A 46 -0.56 13.79 8.48
N LEU A 47 -0.01 13.20 7.42
CA LEU A 47 1.08 12.21 7.48
C LEU A 47 0.76 11.03 8.40
N VAL A 48 -0.51 10.59 8.36
CA VAL A 48 -1.00 9.45 9.13
C VAL A 48 -0.96 8.20 8.26
N VAL A 49 -0.41 7.12 8.81
CA VAL A 49 -0.33 5.81 8.17
C VAL A 49 -1.20 4.83 8.95
N GLU A 50 -2.19 4.25 8.28
CA GLU A 50 -2.95 3.13 8.79
C GLU A 50 -2.33 1.81 8.30
N LEU A 51 -2.36 0.77 9.15
CA LEU A 51 -1.82 -0.56 8.86
C LEU A 51 -2.85 -1.63 9.24
N GLY A 52 -3.11 -2.55 8.32
CA GLY A 52 -3.83 -3.78 8.60
C GLY A 52 -2.92 -4.84 9.24
N PRO A 53 -3.50 -5.95 9.74
CA PRO A 53 -2.73 -7.08 10.24
C PRO A 53 -1.73 -7.59 9.21
N MET A 54 -0.48 -7.79 9.63
CA MET A 54 0.64 -8.26 8.80
C MET A 54 0.95 -7.36 7.58
N GLU A 55 0.53 -6.09 7.60
CA GLU A 55 0.83 -5.13 6.53
C GLU A 55 2.21 -4.48 6.75
N ILE A 56 3.02 -4.41 5.70
CA ILE A 56 4.28 -3.68 5.66
C ILE A 56 4.16 -2.60 4.58
N ARG A 57 4.41 -1.34 4.95
CA ARG A 57 4.40 -0.20 4.02
C ARG A 57 5.77 0.47 4.00
N THR A 58 6.27 0.70 2.79
CA THR A 58 7.59 1.28 2.54
C THR A 58 7.43 2.68 1.97
N PHE A 59 8.13 3.66 2.54
CA PHE A 59 8.06 5.05 2.12
C PHE A 59 9.45 5.63 1.89
N ILE A 60 9.57 6.50 0.89
CA ILE A 60 10.67 7.44 0.78
C ILE A 60 10.17 8.82 1.22
N LEU A 61 10.93 9.43 2.13
CA LEU A 61 10.66 10.75 2.69
C LEU A 61 11.75 11.72 2.24
N VAL A 62 11.33 12.91 1.82
CA VAL A 62 12.23 14.04 1.59
C VAL A 62 12.07 15.02 2.75
N PHE A 63 13.20 15.39 3.35
CA PHE A 63 13.30 16.36 4.42
C PHE A 63 13.82 17.70 3.85
N ASN A 64 13.54 18.80 4.54
CA ASN A 64 14.16 20.10 4.27
C ASN A 64 15.42 20.25 5.12
#